data_AF-A0A420W6K3-F1
#
_entry.id   AF-A0A420W6K3-F1
#
_cell.length_a   1.000
_cell.length_b   1.000
_cell.length_c   1.000
_cell.angle_alpha   90.00
_cell.angle_beta   90.00
_cell.angle_gamma   90.00
#
_symmetry.space_group_name_H-M   'P 1'
#
loop_
_entity.id
_entity.type
_entity.pdbx_description
1 polymer ?
#
loop_
_entity_poly.entity_id
_entity_poly.type
_entity_poly.pdbx_seq_one_letter_code
_entity_poly.pdbx_strand_id
1 'polypeptide(L)'
;MVKETLEELKRVCQRERELLIKFPQGDPEEFLSLQEEKRKLLTKLSQYDLEEIKPFEEIVREIKEIQESVKALLLSNITFIEELFKELFPSSGETYTPSGKTSFFKRKV
;
A
#
# COMPACT_ATOMS: atom_id res chain seq x y z
N MET A 1 6.51 9.45 26.59
CA MET A 1 7.02 8.27 25.85
C MET A 1 5.95 7.56 25.02
N VAL A 2 4.92 6.90 25.60
CA VAL A 2 3.87 6.22 24.82
C VAL A 2 3.11 7.17 23.89
N LYS A 3 2.59 8.27 24.44
CA LYS A 3 1.90 9.31 23.67
C LYS A 3 2.73 9.83 22.50
N GLU A 4 4.00 10.13 22.73
CA GLU A 4 4.90 10.64 21.69
C GLU A 4 5.11 9.61 20.58
N THR A 5 5.28 8.34 20.95
CA THR A 5 5.42 7.23 19.98
C THR A 5 4.16 7.07 19.13
N LEU A 6 2.97 7.20 19.74
CA LEU A 6 1.69 7.16 19.02
C LEU A 6 1.53 8.37 18.08
N GLU A 7 1.86 9.58 18.53
CA GLU A 7 1.81 10.80 17.71
C GLU A 7 2.81 10.77 16.54
N GLU A 8 3.98 10.16 16.75
CA GLU A 8 4.95 9.93 15.69
C GLU A 8 4.42 8.90 14.68
N LEU A 9 3.83 7.80 15.15
CA LEU A 9 3.19 6.80 14.29
C LEU A 9 2.06 7.43 13.46
N LYS A 10 1.22 8.25 14.08
CA LYS A 10 0.15 9.00 13.39
C LYS A 10 0.72 9.86 12.26
N ARG A 11 1.79 10.62 12.52
CA ARG A 11 2.46 11.45 11.50
C ARG A 11 3.04 10.62 10.36
N VAL A 12 3.69 9.49 10.66
CA VAL A 12 4.19 8.55 9.63
C VAL A 12 3.04 8.01 8.77
N CYS A 13 1.92 7.62 9.38
CA CYS A 13 0.73 7.16 8.65
C CYS A 13 0.12 8.26 7.76
N GLN A 14 0.13 9.52 8.21
CA GLN A 14 -0.36 10.65 7.41
C GLN A 14 0.53 10.89 6.19
N ARG A 15 1.86 10.89 6.36
CA ARG A 15 2.82 11.01 5.27
C ARG A 15 2.69 9.87 4.26
N GLU A 16 2.51 8.64 4.75
CA GLU A 16 2.25 7.47 3.90
C GLU A 16 0.99 7.67 3.05
N ARG A 17 -0.11 8.15 3.65
CA ARG A 17 -1.34 8.47 2.91
C ARG A 17 -1.11 9.55 1.85
N GLU A 18 -0.43 10.63 2.19
CA GLU A 18 -0.14 11.73 1.26
C GLU A 18 0.72 11.28 0.08
N LEU A 19 1.69 10.40 0.31
CA LEU A 19 2.52 9.83 -0.74
C LEU A 19 1.70 8.94 -1.68
N LEU A 20 0.79 8.13 -1.12
CA LEU A 20 -0.09 7.25 -1.91
C LEU A 20 -1.16 8.01 -2.71
N ILE A 21 -1.62 9.17 -2.24
CA ILE A 21 -2.50 10.06 -3.02
C ILE A 21 -1.80 10.58 -4.27
N LYS A 22 -0.48 10.77 -4.22
CA LYS A 22 0.33 11.26 -5.34
C LYS A 22 0.78 10.14 -6.29
N PHE A 23 0.42 8.89 -6.03
CA PHE A 23 0.79 7.77 -6.89
C PHE A 23 0.26 7.96 -8.33
N PRO A 24 1.02 7.59 -9.40
CA PRO A 24 2.33 6.92 -9.39
C PRO A 24 3.54 7.87 -9.30
N GLN A 25 3.32 9.17 -9.07
CA GLN A 25 4.38 10.19 -9.10
C GLN A 25 5.18 10.28 -7.79
N GLY A 26 4.74 9.57 -6.74
CA GLY A 26 5.44 9.52 -5.45
C GLY A 26 6.77 8.78 -5.53
N ASP A 27 7.72 9.17 -4.69
CA ASP A 27 9.03 8.53 -4.58
C ASP A 27 8.91 7.14 -3.92
N PRO A 28 9.25 6.04 -4.62
CA PRO A 28 9.25 4.70 -4.05
C PRO A 28 10.23 4.54 -2.87
N GLU A 29 11.35 5.26 -2.87
CA GLU A 29 12.33 5.19 -1.77
C GLU A 29 11.77 5.85 -0.50
N GLU A 30 11.06 6.98 -0.64
CA GLU A 30 10.35 7.60 0.48
C GLU A 30 9.30 6.65 1.07
N PHE A 31 8.56 5.93 0.22
CA PHE A 31 7.57 4.95 0.69
C PHE A 31 8.23 3.84 1.52
N LEU A 32 9.36 3.30 1.06
CA LEU A 32 10.11 2.28 1.78
C LEU A 32 10.67 2.80 3.12
N SER A 33 11.18 4.04 3.15
CA SER A 33 11.62 4.69 4.39
C SER A 33 10.47 4.80 5.39
N LEU A 34 9.28 5.21 4.94
CA LEU A 34 8.09 5.30 5.79
C LEU A 34 7.67 3.93 6.34
N GLN A 35 7.77 2.85 5.56
CA GLN A 35 7.50 1.50 6.07
C GLN A 35 8.47 1.09 7.18
N GLU A 36 9.76 1.44 7.01
CA GLU A 36 10.80 1.15 8.00
C GLU A 36 10.58 1.95 9.30
N GLU A 37 10.28 3.25 9.18
CA GLU A 37 9.90 4.11 10.31
C GLU A 37 8.68 3.56 11.06
N LYS A 38 7.62 3.19 10.33
CA LYS A 38 6.40 2.58 10.88
C LYS A 38 6.71 1.29 11.64
N ARG A 39 7.54 0.41 11.08
CA ARG A 39 7.97 -0.84 11.72
C ARG A 39 8.69 -0.58 13.04
N LYS A 40 9.61 0.38 13.08
CA LYS A 40 10.35 0.75 14.29
C LYS A 40 9.41 1.26 15.39
N LEU A 41 8.45 2.11 15.02
CA LEU A 41 7.48 2.66 15.97
C LEU A 41 6.55 1.59 16.52
N LEU A 42 6.04 0.69 15.67
CA LEU A 42 5.22 -0.45 16.12
C LEU A 42 6.00 -1.39 17.04
N THR A 43 7.30 -1.61 16.76
CA THR A 43 8.18 -2.42 17.63
C THR A 43 8.40 -1.75 18.98
N LYS A 44 8.53 -0.41 19.02
CA LYS A 44 8.55 0.31 20.30
C LYS A 44 7.21 0.19 21.03
N LEU A 45 6.10 0.32 20.30
CA LEU A 45 4.76 0.24 20.90
C LEU A 45 4.47 -1.13 21.51
N SER A 46 5.00 -2.21 20.92
CA SER A 46 4.84 -3.56 21.46
C SER A 46 5.59 -3.81 22.78
N GLN A 47 6.40 -2.85 23.25
CA GLN A 47 7.11 -2.93 24.53
C GLN A 47 6.30 -2.33 25.68
N TYR A 48 5.21 -1.59 25.40
CA TYR A 48 4.35 -0.99 26.42
C TYR A 48 3.17 -1.90 26.75
N ASP A 49 2.72 -1.80 28.00
CA ASP A 49 1.53 -2.51 28.44
C ASP A 49 0.25 -1.82 27.92
N LEU A 50 -0.82 -2.61 27.78
CA LEU A 50 -2.12 -2.09 27.32
C LEU A 50 -2.65 -0.95 28.20
N GLU A 51 -2.43 -1.01 29.51
CA GLU A 51 -2.86 0.04 30.44
C GLU A 51 -2.12 1.36 30.22
N GLU A 52 -0.93 1.35 29.64
CA GLU A 52 -0.20 2.57 29.27
C GLU A 52 -0.70 3.18 27.95
N ILE A 53 -1.29 2.36 27.07
CA ILE A 53 -1.83 2.78 25.77
C ILE A 53 -3.28 3.27 25.91
N LYS A 54 -4.06 2.65 26.80
CA LYS A 54 -5.49 2.92 27.01
C LYS A 54 -5.86 4.40 27.21
N PRO A 55 -5.08 5.23 27.92
CA PRO A 55 -5.36 6.66 28.03
C PRO A 55 -5.32 7.43 26.70
N PHE A 56 -4.76 6.82 25.65
CA PHE A 56 -4.56 7.41 24.31
C PHE A 56 -5.39 6.71 23.23
N GLU A 57 -6.50 6.05 23.61
CA GLU A 57 -7.41 5.37 22.68
C GLU A 57 -7.87 6.25 21.51
N GLU A 58 -8.05 7.55 21.72
CA GLU A 58 -8.40 8.49 20.65
C GLU A 58 -7.32 8.56 19.56
N ILE A 59 -6.04 8.65 19.95
CA ILE A 59 -4.93 8.68 18.99
C ILE A 59 -4.85 7.34 18.25
N VAL A 60 -5.08 6.22 18.94
CA VAL A 60 -5.11 4.88 18.33
C VAL A 60 -6.25 4.79 17.30
N ARG A 61 -7.42 5.34 17.61
CA ARG A 61 -8.57 5.41 16.68
C ARG A 61 -8.23 6.21 15.44
N GLU A 62 -7.63 7.39 15.58
CA GLU A 62 -7.22 8.21 14.44
C GLU A 62 -6.17 7.51 13.57
N ILE A 63 -5.17 6.85 14.17
CA ILE A 63 -4.19 6.04 13.44
C ILE A 63 -4.90 4.96 12.62
N LYS A 64 -5.89 4.28 13.20
CA LYS A 64 -6.67 3.25 12.52
C LYS A 64 -7.42 3.82 11.30
N GLU A 65 -8.11 4.95 11.45
CA GLU A 65 -8.85 5.61 10.36
C GLU A 65 -7.91 6.01 9.20
N ILE A 66 -6.72 6.53 9.53
CA ILE A 66 -5.69 6.85 8.53
C ILE A 66 -5.22 5.56 7.82
N GLN A 67 -4.97 4.49 8.56
CA GLN A 67 -4.51 3.21 8.00
C GLN A 67 -5.58 2.53 7.12
N GLU A 68 -6.86 2.67 7.44
CA GLU A 68 -7.95 2.21 6.56
C GLU A 68 -7.93 2.96 5.22
N SER A 69 -7.68 4.27 5.26
CA SER A 69 -7.53 5.09 4.05
C SER A 69 -6.28 4.68 3.25
N VAL A 70 -5.14 4.48 3.90
CA VAL A 70 -3.89 3.99 3.29
C VAL A 70 -4.12 2.65 2.59
N LYS A 71 -4.80 1.71 3.25
CA LYS A 71 -5.12 0.39 2.68
C LYS A 71 -5.98 0.52 1.42
N ALA A 72 -7.00 1.37 1.46
CA ALA A 72 -7.86 1.61 0.30
C ALA A 72 -7.07 2.18 -0.90
N LEU A 73 -6.20 3.16 -0.64
CA LEU A 73 -5.33 3.74 -1.66
C LEU A 73 -4.36 2.71 -2.25
N LEU A 74 -3.73 1.88 -1.41
CA LEU A 74 -2.83 0.81 -1.89
C LEU A 74 -3.57 -0.16 -2.81
N LEU A 75 -4.75 -0.63 -2.42
CA LEU A 75 -5.55 -1.54 -3.24
C LEU A 75 -5.97 -0.91 -4.57
N SER A 76 -6.38 0.37 -4.54
CA SER A 76 -6.70 1.13 -5.75
C SER A 76 -5.48 1.25 -6.67
N ASN A 77 -4.32 1.58 -6.13
CA ASN A 77 -3.09 1.75 -6.89
C ASN A 77 -2.61 0.42 -7.49
N ILE A 78 -2.69 -0.68 -6.74
CA ILE A 78 -2.37 -2.03 -7.24
C ILE A 78 -3.32 -2.41 -8.39
N THR A 79 -4.62 -2.20 -8.23
CA THR A 79 -5.64 -2.49 -9.25
C THR A 79 -5.35 -1.72 -10.53
N PHE A 80 -5.05 -0.42 -10.43
CA PHE A 80 -4.68 0.41 -11.57
C PHE A 80 -3.43 -0.13 -12.31
N ILE A 81 -2.39 -0.53 -11.57
CA ILE A 81 -1.19 -1.12 -12.18
C ILE A 81 -1.53 -2.43 -12.89
N GLU A 82 -2.32 -3.30 -12.26
CA GLU A 82 -2.75 -4.58 -12.87
C GLU A 82 -3.54 -4.37 -14.16
N GLU A 83 -4.42 -3.37 -14.21
CA GLU A 83 -5.16 -2.98 -15.41
C GLU A 83 -4.22 -2.47 -16.50
N LEU A 84 -3.30 -1.55 -16.18
CA LEU A 84 -2.28 -1.06 -17.10
C LEU A 84 -1.43 -2.21 -17.68
N PHE A 85 -1.02 -3.18 -16.85
CA PHE A 85 -0.27 -4.35 -17.31
C PHE A 85 -1.10 -5.22 -18.27
N LYS A 86 -2.40 -5.43 -18.00
CA LYS A 86 -3.29 -6.18 -18.89
C LYS A 86 -3.45 -5.50 -20.26
N GLU A 87 -3.52 -4.17 -20.28
CA GLU A 87 -3.63 -3.39 -21.51
C GLU A 87 -2.34 -3.37 -22.33
N LEU A 88 -1.18 -3.23 -21.67
CA LEU A 88 0.14 -3.18 -22.34
C LEU A 88 0.64 -4.56 -22.76
N PHE A 89 0.31 -5.59 -22.00
CA PHE A 89 0.67 -6.98 -22.25
C PHE A 89 -0.59 -7.86 -22.27
N PRO A 90 -1.48 -7.65 -23.27
CA PRO A 90 -2.64 -8.53 -23.42
C PRO A 90 -2.12 -9.95 -23.52
N SER A 91 -2.70 -10.85 -22.71
CA SER A 91 -2.33 -12.25 -22.65
C SER A 91 -2.20 -12.78 -24.09
N SER A 92 -1.06 -13.39 -24.41
CA SER A 92 -0.74 -13.88 -25.75
C SER A 92 -1.71 -15.00 -26.16
N GLY A 93 -2.88 -14.60 -26.64
CA GLY A 93 -4.01 -15.48 -26.95
C GLY A 93 -5.14 -14.77 -27.70
N GLU A 94 -5.28 -13.45 -27.58
CA GLU A 94 -6.30 -12.69 -28.31
C GLU A 94 -5.67 -11.94 -29.49
N THR A 95 -5.18 -12.69 -30.48
CA THR A 95 -5.01 -12.14 -31.82
C THR A 95 -6.34 -12.28 -32.55
N TYR A 96 -7.09 -11.19 -32.69
CA TYR A 96 -8.13 -11.12 -33.71
C TYR A 96 -7.45 -11.15 -35.08
N THR A 97 -7.39 -12.32 -35.70
CA THR A 97 -7.14 -12.40 -37.12
C THR A 97 -8.37 -11.85 -37.84
N PRO A 98 -8.24 -10.98 -38.86
CA PRO A 98 -9.38 -10.50 -39.66
C PRO A 98 -10.18 -11.61 -40.38
N SER A 99 -9.75 -12.87 -40.24
CA SER A 99 -10.31 -14.06 -40.87
C SER A 99 -10.89 -15.08 -39.87
N GLY A 100 -10.96 -14.78 -38.58
CA GLY A 100 -11.71 -15.59 -37.61
C GLY A 100 -11.20 -17.03 -37.42
N LYS A 101 -9.92 -17.31 -37.65
CA LYS A 101 -9.31 -18.62 -37.33
C LYS A 101 -8.19 -18.44 -36.32
N THR A 102 -8.35 -19.11 -35.18
CA THR A 102 -7.35 -19.21 -34.11
C THR A 102 -6.24 -20.17 -34.53
N SER A 103 -4.98 -19.78 -34.32
CA SER A 103 -3.82 -20.66 -34.50
C SER A 103 -3.05 -20.75 -33.18
N PHE A 104 -2.95 -21.95 -32.64
CA PHE A 104 -2.20 -22.24 -31.42
C PHE A 104 -0.73 -22.50 -31.76
N PHE A 105 0.16 -21.58 -31.39
CA PHE A 105 1.59 -21.91 -31.34
C PHE A 105 1.89 -22.69 -30.06
N LYS A 106 1.95 -24.02 -30.17
CA LYS A 106 2.60 -24.86 -29.15
C LYS A 106 4.10 -24.61 -29.20
N ARG A 107 4.66 -23.97 -28.16
CA ARG A 107 6.10 -23.94 -27.92
C ARG A 107 6.54 -25.38 -27.59
N LYS A 108 7.30 -26.02 -28.49
CA LYS A 108 8.02 -27.25 -28.14
C LYS A 108 9.16 -26.88 -27.19
N VAL A 109 9.28 -27.70 -26.14
CA VAL A 109 10.34 -27.72 -25.12
C VAL A 109 11.71 -27.72 -25.77
#